data_AF-A0A3M1YQC0-F1
#
_entry.id   AF-A0A3M1YQC0-F1
#
_cell.length_a   1.000
_cell.length_b   1.000
_cell.length_c   1.000
_cell.angle_alpha   90.00
_cell.angle_beta   90.00
_cell.angle_gamma   90.00
#
_symmetry.space_group_name_H-M   'P 1'
#
loop_
_entity.id
_entity.type
_entity.pdbx_description
1 polymer ?
#
loop_
_entity_poly.entity_id
_entity_poly.type
_entity_poly.pdbx_seq_one_letter_code
_entity_poly.pdbx_strand_id
1 'polypeptide(L)'
;MFLGLSVGLSAQESVVNGVKVKNLTEVNTEYLEYSPIPFQNGLMFTSSRGKGGLLSCPPPESVGFSDLYFAPKGGNGHYGEAKKMKGKINGKYNDGVPTVVPGGARMYISRNNNEGKNVKDLIDRKIYLAEKVEDAWTNLTEFPFNSDTFSTCHPALSADGQKMVFSSNRPGGHGGMDLYMTTLRDGKWSQPVNLGPEINTPGNEIFPFLDQDGNLFFSSDGLDGGMGGLDIWAARESSPGQWTLLTNMGAPINSVADDLSFYSAPGGSEGFFASNREGGLGMDDIYHWEAEGEPLEAVVVIYDEDTGELLEKVPVEVTPVKINSPMGLVYGKDAVTQKQTFQTDPVGALKYGVVKDAEYAIHAEKEGYIPADRLVTTLELTKDGEYRIPLKRDKILFNLDGLVVNKKTNAPIPMADIVIIDRTTGERVPMVADGEGSFRVEIDCKHDYQIVASKAGFGDDTIDLTGLVADCQAGKVERPILRLPPIIRIAVEDVYFDFDKATLRPEGKQALDKVVTYLNEYPSLEILLTAHTDSRGTKQYNMGLSNRRAKSCMDYIISQGVDASRLDWKGYGESQLVNECADGVPCSEEKHQQNRRVEVIVTKFNEENVIIKDNH
;
A
#
# COMPACT_ATOMS: atom_id res chain seq x y z
N MET A 1 -28.20 -6.69 70.68
CA MET A 1 -28.44 -5.65 69.65
C MET A 1 -27.13 -5.47 68.90
N PHE A 2 -26.93 -6.22 67.82
CA PHE A 2 -25.86 -5.99 66.86
C PHE A 2 -26.49 -6.24 65.49
N LEU A 3 -26.69 -5.14 64.76
CA LEU A 3 -27.16 -5.13 63.39
C LEU A 3 -26.08 -5.75 62.50
N GLY A 4 -26.39 -6.91 61.91
CA GLY A 4 -25.64 -7.40 60.77
C GLY A 4 -26.04 -6.60 59.54
N LEU A 5 -25.12 -5.80 59.00
CA LEU A 5 -25.24 -5.28 57.64
C LEU A 5 -25.18 -6.46 56.68
N SER A 6 -26.28 -6.70 55.95
CA SER A 6 -26.29 -7.53 54.75
C SER A 6 -25.41 -6.86 53.69
N VAL A 7 -24.31 -7.51 53.34
CA VAL A 7 -23.52 -7.17 52.15
C VAL A 7 -24.41 -7.48 50.95
N GLY A 8 -24.77 -6.44 50.18
CA GLY A 8 -25.49 -6.62 48.93
C GLY A 8 -24.65 -7.43 47.95
N LEU A 9 -25.22 -8.49 47.39
CA LEU A 9 -24.67 -9.14 46.20
C LEU A 9 -24.67 -8.10 45.08
N SER A 10 -23.49 -7.58 44.75
CA SER A 10 -23.25 -6.85 43.51
C SER A 10 -23.60 -7.75 42.34
N ALA A 11 -24.42 -7.26 41.40
CA ALA A 11 -24.61 -7.92 40.11
C ALA A 11 -23.23 -8.18 39.49
N GLN A 12 -22.97 -9.42 39.07
CA GLN A 12 -21.68 -9.82 38.54
C GLN A 12 -21.57 -9.30 37.10
N GLU A 13 -20.95 -8.13 36.95
CA GLU A 13 -20.66 -7.54 35.64
C GLU A 13 -19.47 -8.27 35.01
N SER A 14 -19.61 -8.68 33.75
CA SER A 14 -18.51 -9.25 32.96
C SER A 14 -18.22 -8.37 31.76
N VAL A 15 -16.93 -8.17 31.45
CA VAL A 15 -16.48 -7.36 30.33
C VAL A 15 -15.49 -8.17 29.49
N VAL A 16 -15.84 -8.43 28.23
CA VAL A 16 -14.98 -9.12 27.27
C VAL A 16 -15.12 -8.41 25.93
N ASN A 17 -13.99 -8.11 25.27
CA ASN A 17 -13.96 -7.45 23.95
C ASN A 17 -14.74 -6.12 23.86
N GLY A 18 -14.87 -5.38 24.96
CA GLY A 18 -15.65 -4.13 25.01
C GLY A 18 -17.15 -4.32 25.09
N VAL A 19 -17.63 -5.56 25.23
CA VAL A 19 -19.03 -5.85 25.56
C VAL A 19 -19.12 -6.09 27.06
N LYS A 20 -20.05 -5.39 27.71
CA LYS A 20 -20.39 -5.54 29.12
C LYS A 20 -21.72 -6.25 29.22
N VAL A 21 -21.82 -7.19 30.16
CA VAL A 21 -23.07 -7.92 30.42
C VAL A 21 -23.41 -7.81 31.90
N LYS A 22 -24.68 -7.52 32.17
CA LYS A 22 -25.24 -7.35 33.51
C LYS A 22 -26.56 -8.10 33.65
N ASN A 23 -26.66 -8.92 34.70
CA ASN A 23 -27.92 -9.58 35.04
C ASN A 23 -28.96 -8.55 35.51
N LEU A 24 -30.18 -8.59 34.96
CA LEU A 24 -31.29 -7.72 35.37
C LEU A 24 -32.01 -8.26 36.61
N THR A 25 -31.34 -8.24 37.75
CA THR A 25 -31.85 -8.79 39.02
C THR A 25 -33.15 -8.16 39.54
N GLU A 26 -33.49 -6.96 39.05
CA GLU A 26 -34.76 -6.27 39.34
C GLU A 26 -35.94 -6.82 38.53
N VAL A 27 -35.67 -7.46 37.39
CA VAL A 27 -36.66 -8.14 36.56
C VAL A 27 -36.69 -9.63 36.91
N ASN A 28 -35.53 -10.28 37.01
CA ASN A 28 -35.39 -11.72 37.16
C ASN A 28 -35.93 -12.26 38.49
N THR A 29 -36.26 -13.54 38.50
CA THR A 29 -36.76 -14.31 39.64
C THR A 29 -36.09 -15.69 39.67
N GLU A 30 -36.55 -16.62 40.52
CA GLU A 30 -36.06 -18.01 40.52
C GLU A 30 -36.58 -18.85 39.32
N TYR A 31 -37.43 -18.26 38.46
CA TYR A 31 -38.14 -18.94 37.37
C TYR A 31 -37.47 -18.68 36.00
N LEU A 32 -38.19 -18.93 34.89
CA LEU A 32 -37.74 -18.58 33.54
C LEU A 32 -38.14 -17.14 33.23
N GLU A 33 -37.19 -16.36 32.75
CA GLU A 33 -37.33 -15.01 32.20
C GLU A 33 -36.62 -14.92 30.85
N TYR A 34 -37.37 -14.70 29.77
CA TYR A 34 -36.81 -14.71 28.42
C TYR A 34 -37.63 -13.91 27.41
N SER A 35 -37.09 -13.75 26.20
CA SER A 35 -37.64 -12.91 25.13
C SER A 35 -37.96 -11.47 25.57
N PRO A 36 -36.97 -10.76 26.14
CA PRO A 36 -37.08 -9.35 26.48
C PRO A 36 -37.17 -8.47 25.23
N ILE A 37 -38.17 -7.60 25.16
CA ILE A 37 -38.26 -6.54 24.15
C ILE A 37 -38.59 -5.20 24.81
N PRO A 38 -37.93 -4.10 24.41
CA PRO A 38 -38.37 -2.76 24.77
C PRO A 38 -39.80 -2.51 24.28
N PHE A 39 -40.64 -2.02 25.17
CA PHE A 39 -42.02 -1.69 24.83
C PHE A 39 -42.45 -0.47 25.64
N GLN A 40 -42.91 0.58 24.95
CA GLN A 40 -43.20 1.87 25.59
C GLN A 40 -42.00 2.35 26.43
N ASN A 41 -42.22 2.79 27.67
CA ASN A 41 -41.17 3.19 28.60
C ASN A 41 -40.80 2.05 29.58
N GLY A 42 -40.61 0.82 29.07
CA GLY A 42 -40.32 -0.34 29.90
C GLY A 42 -39.91 -1.56 29.09
N LEU A 43 -39.89 -2.71 29.75
CA LEU A 43 -39.52 -4.00 29.19
C LEU A 43 -40.72 -4.95 29.21
N MET A 44 -41.09 -5.48 28.05
CA MET A 44 -42.00 -6.61 27.94
C MET A 44 -41.18 -7.89 27.81
N PHE A 45 -41.58 -8.94 28.51
CA PHE A 45 -40.84 -10.21 28.49
C PHE A 45 -41.77 -11.38 28.83
N THR A 46 -41.28 -12.59 28.57
CA THR A 46 -41.96 -13.83 28.92
C THR A 46 -41.43 -14.32 30.25
N SER A 47 -42.32 -14.75 31.15
CA SER A 47 -41.91 -15.34 32.41
C SER A 47 -42.84 -16.42 32.90
N SER A 48 -42.27 -17.46 33.51
CA SER A 48 -43.03 -18.48 34.23
C SER A 48 -43.25 -18.11 35.71
N ARG A 49 -43.04 -16.85 36.10
CA ARG A 49 -43.40 -16.36 37.42
C ARG A 49 -44.91 -16.47 37.61
N GLY A 50 -45.31 -17.05 38.74
CA GLY A 50 -46.71 -17.20 39.11
C GLY A 50 -47.09 -18.66 39.39
N LYS A 51 -48.02 -18.85 40.34
CA LYS A 51 -48.54 -20.19 40.66
C LYS A 51 -49.38 -20.67 39.48
N GLY A 52 -48.88 -21.65 38.74
CA GLY A 52 -49.73 -22.46 37.86
C GLY A 52 -50.97 -22.90 38.63
N GLY A 53 -52.15 -22.81 38.00
CA GLY A 53 -53.39 -23.26 38.61
C GLY A 53 -53.21 -24.65 39.22
N LEU A 54 -53.66 -24.83 40.47
CA LEU A 54 -53.53 -26.06 41.25
C LEU A 54 -53.80 -27.32 40.39
N LEU A 55 -52.73 -27.98 39.96
CA LEU A 55 -52.71 -29.42 39.82
C LEU A 55 -52.19 -29.95 41.15
N SER A 56 -53.01 -30.77 41.80
CA SER A 56 -52.70 -31.39 43.08
C SER A 56 -51.38 -32.16 43.00
N CYS A 57 -50.36 -31.63 43.68
CA CYS A 57 -49.01 -32.20 43.83
C CYS A 57 -48.07 -32.06 42.60
N PRO A 58 -47.45 -30.89 42.40
CA PRO A 58 -46.33 -30.74 41.47
C PRO A 58 -45.02 -31.31 42.08
N PRO A 59 -44.13 -31.94 41.28
CA PRO A 59 -42.75 -32.22 41.68
C PRO A 59 -42.01 -30.92 42.08
N PRO A 60 -40.94 -31.00 42.89
CA PRO A 60 -40.17 -29.82 43.36
C PRO A 60 -39.56 -28.96 42.24
N GLU A 61 -39.56 -29.45 40.99
CA GLU A 61 -38.90 -28.88 39.81
C GLU A 61 -39.90 -28.46 38.71
N SER A 62 -41.22 -28.47 38.98
CA SER A 62 -42.19 -28.12 37.92
C SER A 62 -42.23 -26.61 37.68
N VAL A 63 -41.70 -26.17 36.54
CA VAL A 63 -41.86 -24.80 36.06
C VAL A 63 -43.33 -24.55 35.70
N GLY A 64 -43.89 -23.43 36.17
CA GLY A 64 -45.22 -22.98 35.78
C GLY A 64 -45.33 -22.71 34.28
N PHE A 65 -46.55 -22.60 33.76
CA PHE A 65 -46.74 -22.11 32.40
C PHE A 65 -46.32 -20.65 32.28
N SER A 66 -45.73 -20.27 31.14
CA SER A 66 -45.26 -18.91 30.91
C SER A 66 -46.40 -17.95 30.56
N ASP A 67 -46.22 -16.70 30.95
CA ASP A 67 -47.09 -15.58 30.63
C ASP A 67 -46.26 -14.36 30.19
N LEU A 68 -46.90 -13.38 29.56
CA LEU A 68 -46.30 -12.08 29.29
C LEU A 68 -46.42 -11.14 30.47
N TYR A 69 -45.30 -10.49 30.79
CA TYR A 69 -45.13 -9.49 31.83
C TYR A 69 -44.58 -8.18 31.27
N PHE A 70 -44.82 -7.09 32.00
CA PHE A 70 -44.26 -5.77 31.71
C PHE A 70 -43.65 -5.15 32.96
N ALA A 71 -42.39 -4.73 32.87
CA ALA A 71 -41.66 -3.99 33.90
C ALA A 71 -41.45 -2.53 33.44
N PRO A 72 -41.98 -1.52 34.15
CA PRO A 72 -41.81 -0.12 33.77
C PRO A 72 -40.36 0.35 34.04
N LYS A 73 -39.76 1.13 33.15
CA LYS A 73 -38.44 1.73 33.35
C LYS A 73 -38.58 3.10 34.03
N GLY A 74 -37.97 3.25 35.20
CA GLY A 74 -37.91 4.50 35.94
C GLY A 74 -36.92 5.50 35.34
N GLY A 75 -37.03 6.78 35.73
CA GLY A 75 -36.12 7.84 35.26
C GLY A 75 -34.66 7.70 35.73
N ASN A 76 -34.40 6.81 36.70
CA ASN A 76 -33.07 6.42 37.16
C ASN A 76 -32.48 5.24 36.35
N GLY A 77 -33.15 4.78 35.30
CA GLY A 77 -32.71 3.66 34.46
C GLY A 77 -33.11 2.28 34.95
N HIS A 78 -33.60 2.16 36.19
CA HIS A 78 -34.00 0.90 36.81
C HIS A 78 -35.42 0.47 36.41
N TYR A 79 -35.64 -0.83 36.27
CA TYR A 79 -36.96 -1.43 36.09
C TYR A 79 -37.70 -1.57 37.42
N GLY A 80 -38.97 -1.13 37.42
CA GLY A 80 -39.89 -1.34 38.53
C GLY A 80 -40.55 -2.73 38.49
N GLU A 81 -41.44 -2.97 39.46
CA GLU A 81 -42.14 -4.25 39.63
C GLU A 81 -42.83 -4.71 38.34
N ALA A 82 -42.48 -5.91 37.88
CA ALA A 82 -43.09 -6.52 36.71
C ALA A 82 -44.53 -6.96 36.97
N LYS A 83 -45.44 -6.60 36.06
CA LYS A 83 -46.88 -6.92 36.17
C LYS A 83 -47.33 -7.77 34.99
N LYS A 84 -48.16 -8.75 35.28
CA LYS A 84 -48.78 -9.61 34.26
C LYS A 84 -49.58 -8.75 33.29
N MET A 85 -49.42 -8.99 32.00
CA MET A 85 -50.10 -8.22 30.96
C MET A 85 -51.62 -8.43 31.01
N LYS A 86 -52.38 -7.34 30.87
CA LYS A 86 -53.84 -7.33 30.97
C LYS A 86 -54.51 -7.88 29.70
N GLY A 87 -55.70 -8.44 29.86
CA GLY A 87 -56.54 -8.92 28.76
C GLY A 87 -56.54 -10.45 28.63
N LYS A 88 -56.71 -10.94 27.40
CA LYS A 88 -56.77 -12.38 27.04
C LYS A 88 -55.45 -12.93 26.48
N ILE A 89 -54.38 -12.13 26.58
CA ILE A 89 -53.07 -12.50 26.07
C ILE A 89 -52.39 -13.63 26.86
N ASN A 90 -52.75 -13.73 28.14
CA ASN A 90 -52.27 -14.75 29.04
C ASN A 90 -53.37 -15.80 29.24
N GLY A 91 -53.15 -16.98 28.70
CA GLY A 91 -54.06 -18.12 28.64
C GLY A 91 -53.83 -19.13 29.76
N LYS A 92 -54.16 -20.40 29.48
CA LYS A 92 -54.05 -21.50 30.43
C LYS A 92 -52.66 -22.16 30.45
N TYR A 93 -51.97 -22.11 29.32
CA TYR A 93 -50.71 -22.78 29.05
C TYR A 93 -49.63 -21.75 28.68
N ASN A 94 -48.53 -22.16 28.07
CA ASN A 94 -47.45 -21.23 27.74
C ASN A 94 -47.92 -20.17 26.73
N ASP A 95 -47.76 -18.92 27.14
CA ASP A 95 -47.90 -17.70 26.35
C ASP A 95 -46.59 -16.92 26.46
N GLY A 96 -46.14 -16.32 25.36
CA GLY A 96 -44.89 -15.57 25.38
C GLY A 96 -44.30 -15.28 24.02
N VAL A 97 -43.00 -14.97 24.03
CA VAL A 97 -42.15 -14.67 22.87
C VAL A 97 -42.80 -13.64 21.95
N PRO A 98 -42.96 -12.40 22.44
CA PRO A 98 -43.69 -11.38 21.72
C PRO A 98 -42.81 -10.73 20.64
N THR A 99 -43.42 -10.33 19.53
CA THR A 99 -42.87 -9.34 18.61
C THR A 99 -43.93 -8.30 18.28
N VAL A 100 -43.58 -7.03 18.39
CA VAL A 100 -44.54 -5.93 18.29
C VAL A 100 -44.60 -5.44 16.85
N VAL A 101 -45.82 -5.34 16.31
CA VAL A 101 -46.04 -4.76 14.97
C VAL A 101 -45.73 -3.26 15.03
N PRO A 102 -45.07 -2.67 14.01
CA PRO A 102 -44.80 -1.23 13.97
C PRO A 102 -46.05 -0.40 14.29
N GLY A 103 -45.88 0.58 15.17
CA GLY A 103 -46.97 1.38 15.75
C GLY A 103 -47.50 0.87 17.10
N GLY A 104 -47.11 -0.31 17.56
CA GLY A 104 -47.30 -0.73 18.96
C GLY A 104 -48.71 -1.16 19.38
N ALA A 105 -49.70 -1.11 18.47
CA ALA A 105 -51.08 -1.47 18.74
C ALA A 105 -51.39 -2.96 18.53
N ARG A 106 -50.48 -3.72 17.91
CA ARG A 106 -50.61 -5.14 17.63
C ARG A 106 -49.31 -5.86 17.91
N MET A 107 -49.38 -7.14 18.27
CA MET A 107 -48.19 -7.98 18.45
C MET A 107 -48.47 -9.43 18.09
N TYR A 108 -47.46 -10.14 17.64
CA TYR A 108 -47.50 -11.59 17.50
C TYR A 108 -46.90 -12.24 18.75
N ILE A 109 -47.46 -13.36 19.19
CA ILE A 109 -46.96 -14.15 20.32
C ILE A 109 -46.90 -15.63 19.96
N SER A 110 -46.05 -16.37 20.65
CA SER A 110 -46.12 -17.84 20.70
C SER A 110 -47.09 -18.27 21.79
N ARG A 111 -47.96 -19.22 21.49
CA ARG A 111 -48.95 -19.77 22.42
C ARG A 111 -49.13 -21.27 22.21
N ASN A 112 -49.21 -22.02 23.30
CA ASN A 112 -49.65 -23.43 23.27
C ASN A 112 -51.13 -23.54 22.90
N ASN A 113 -51.54 -24.63 22.26
CA ASN A 113 -52.96 -24.91 22.06
C ASN A 113 -53.72 -24.96 23.42
N ASN A 114 -55.01 -24.59 23.41
CA ASN A 114 -55.84 -24.58 24.62
C ASN A 114 -56.48 -25.95 24.94
N GLU A 115 -56.35 -26.92 24.04
CA GLU A 115 -56.97 -28.25 24.14
C GLU A 115 -56.04 -29.29 24.81
N GLY A 116 -54.79 -28.92 25.06
CA GLY A 116 -53.78 -29.77 25.68
C GLY A 116 -52.88 -30.45 24.64
N LYS A 117 -52.90 -31.77 24.58
CA LYS A 117 -52.10 -32.51 23.60
C LYS A 117 -52.95 -32.78 22.34
N ASN A 118 -52.36 -32.61 21.16
CA ASN A 118 -53.00 -32.88 19.88
C ASN A 118 -53.09 -34.39 19.59
N VAL A 119 -53.57 -34.75 18.38
CA VAL A 119 -53.73 -36.15 17.93
C VAL A 119 -52.42 -36.96 17.86
N LYS A 120 -51.27 -36.30 17.98
CA LYS A 120 -49.92 -36.92 18.06
C LYS A 120 -49.31 -36.85 19.46
N ASP A 121 -50.10 -36.54 20.48
CA ASP A 121 -49.65 -36.35 21.86
C ASP A 121 -48.67 -35.17 22.05
N LEU A 122 -48.66 -34.20 21.10
CA LEU A 122 -47.82 -33.00 21.13
C LEU A 122 -48.59 -31.80 21.68
N ILE A 123 -47.90 -30.92 22.41
CA ILE A 123 -48.42 -29.60 22.74
C ILE A 123 -47.98 -28.64 21.64
N ASP A 124 -48.87 -28.35 20.69
CA ASP A 124 -48.54 -27.49 19.56
C ASP A 124 -48.32 -26.06 20.02
N ARG A 125 -47.19 -25.48 19.61
CA ARG A 125 -46.96 -24.03 19.68
C ARG A 125 -47.42 -23.40 18.38
N LYS A 126 -48.24 -22.37 18.49
CA LYS A 126 -48.79 -21.59 17.37
C LYS A 126 -48.49 -20.11 17.55
N ILE A 127 -48.42 -19.37 16.45
CA ILE A 127 -48.30 -17.92 16.46
C ILE A 127 -49.71 -17.30 16.46
N TYR A 128 -49.96 -16.32 17.32
CA TYR A 128 -51.21 -15.54 17.34
C TYR A 128 -50.92 -14.05 17.24
N LEU A 129 -51.73 -13.34 16.45
CA LEU A 129 -51.79 -11.88 16.45
C LEU A 129 -52.77 -11.41 17.51
N ALA A 130 -52.34 -10.53 18.41
CA ALA A 130 -53.17 -9.86 19.40
C ALA A 130 -53.24 -8.36 19.13
N GLU A 131 -54.35 -7.74 19.54
CA GLU A 131 -54.60 -6.31 19.40
C GLU A 131 -54.74 -5.67 20.77
N LYS A 132 -54.19 -4.46 20.91
CA LYS A 132 -54.33 -3.65 22.11
C LYS A 132 -55.58 -2.79 22.02
N VAL A 133 -56.54 -3.03 22.92
CA VAL A 133 -57.74 -2.22 23.11
C VAL A 133 -57.64 -1.57 24.49
N GLU A 134 -57.53 -0.23 24.52
CA GLU A 134 -57.16 0.53 25.72
C GLU A 134 -55.84 0.02 26.32
N ASP A 135 -55.89 -0.57 27.52
CA ASP A 135 -54.73 -1.14 28.23
C ASP A 135 -54.71 -2.68 28.22
N ALA A 136 -55.61 -3.33 27.47
CA ALA A 136 -55.75 -4.78 27.45
C ALA A 136 -55.45 -5.37 26.07
N TRP A 137 -54.72 -6.49 26.05
CA TRP A 137 -54.44 -7.25 24.84
C TRP A 137 -55.53 -8.31 24.62
N THR A 138 -56.20 -8.24 23.47
CA THR A 138 -57.39 -9.05 23.14
C THR A 138 -57.38 -9.39 21.64
N ASN A 139 -58.51 -9.85 21.10
CA ASN A 139 -58.76 -10.11 19.68
C ASN A 139 -57.70 -11.04 19.04
N LEU A 140 -57.40 -12.15 19.71
CA LEU A 140 -56.39 -13.08 19.22
C LEU A 140 -56.85 -13.79 17.93
N THR A 141 -56.02 -13.75 16.90
CA THR A 141 -56.23 -14.43 15.62
C THR A 141 -55.02 -15.30 15.27
N GLU A 142 -55.26 -16.50 14.76
CA GLU A 142 -54.18 -17.41 14.37
C GLU A 142 -53.38 -16.88 13.18
N PHE A 143 -52.07 -17.07 13.23
CA PHE A 143 -51.19 -16.84 12.10
C PHE A 143 -51.50 -17.83 10.96
N PRO A 144 -51.55 -17.41 9.68
CA PRO A 144 -52.05 -18.25 8.59
C PRO A 144 -51.30 -19.55 8.33
N PHE A 145 -50.06 -19.69 8.83
CA PHE A 145 -49.19 -20.85 8.58
C PHE A 145 -48.98 -21.74 9.82
N ASN A 146 -49.86 -21.63 10.81
CA ASN A 146 -49.93 -22.58 11.92
C ASN A 146 -50.41 -23.97 11.45
N SER A 147 -50.17 -24.99 12.27
CA SER A 147 -50.69 -26.34 12.08
C SER A 147 -50.97 -27.00 13.42
N ASP A 148 -51.78 -28.06 13.40
CA ASP A 148 -52.02 -28.97 14.53
C ASP A 148 -51.12 -30.22 14.44
N THR A 149 -50.13 -30.22 13.53
CA THR A 149 -49.26 -31.39 13.29
C THR A 149 -47.77 -31.09 13.42
N PHE A 150 -47.44 -29.80 13.57
CA PHE A 150 -46.10 -29.25 13.79
C PHE A 150 -46.23 -27.89 14.47
N SER A 151 -45.17 -27.49 15.18
CA SER A 151 -45.07 -26.19 15.86
C SER A 151 -44.67 -25.08 14.89
N THR A 152 -45.23 -23.90 15.12
CA THR A 152 -44.86 -22.63 14.50
C THR A 152 -44.80 -21.60 15.63
N CYS A 153 -43.61 -21.09 15.94
CA CYS A 153 -43.38 -20.26 17.13
C CYS A 153 -42.22 -19.28 16.95
N HIS A 154 -41.94 -18.52 18.00
CA HIS A 154 -40.86 -17.54 18.11
C HIS A 154 -40.87 -16.53 16.95
N PRO A 155 -41.96 -15.75 16.78
CA PRO A 155 -42.06 -14.78 15.70
C PRO A 155 -41.10 -13.61 15.92
N ALA A 156 -40.47 -13.15 14.85
CA ALA A 156 -39.68 -11.92 14.80
C ALA A 156 -40.04 -11.13 13.55
N LEU A 157 -40.44 -9.88 13.73
CA LEU A 157 -40.71 -8.95 12.63
C LEU A 157 -39.48 -8.12 12.30
N SER A 158 -39.31 -7.81 11.01
CA SER A 158 -38.43 -6.72 10.59
C SER A 158 -38.95 -5.38 11.12
N ALA A 159 -38.07 -4.38 11.19
CA ALA A 159 -38.41 -3.05 11.69
C ALA A 159 -39.58 -2.36 10.95
N ASP A 160 -39.76 -2.66 9.65
CA ASP A 160 -40.87 -2.17 8.84
C ASP A 160 -42.14 -3.06 8.91
N GLY A 161 -42.06 -4.19 9.62
CA GLY A 161 -43.14 -5.18 9.78
C GLY A 161 -43.47 -5.97 8.50
N GLN A 162 -42.67 -5.86 7.44
CA GLN A 162 -42.94 -6.51 6.16
C GLN A 162 -42.33 -7.91 6.05
N LYS A 163 -41.35 -8.27 6.87
CA LYS A 163 -40.80 -9.63 6.96
C LYS A 163 -41.12 -10.21 8.33
N MET A 164 -41.40 -11.50 8.38
CA MET A 164 -41.45 -12.28 9.60
C MET A 164 -40.53 -13.49 9.48
N VAL A 165 -39.62 -13.65 10.44
CA VAL A 165 -38.86 -14.88 10.64
C VAL A 165 -39.45 -15.60 11.85
N PHE A 166 -39.56 -16.92 11.78
CA PHE A 166 -40.11 -17.72 12.86
C PHE A 166 -39.54 -19.14 12.83
N SER A 167 -39.62 -19.84 13.96
CA SER A 167 -39.15 -21.21 14.11
C SER A 167 -40.27 -22.22 13.85
N SER A 168 -39.96 -23.32 13.18
CA SER A 168 -40.93 -24.39 12.90
C SER A 168 -40.26 -25.74 12.67
N ASN A 169 -40.84 -26.81 13.20
CA ASN A 169 -40.46 -28.20 12.88
C ASN A 169 -41.37 -28.79 11.79
N ARG A 170 -41.78 -27.95 10.83
CA ARG A 170 -42.65 -28.38 9.73
C ARG A 170 -41.95 -29.40 8.82
N PRO A 171 -42.69 -30.33 8.20
CA PRO A 171 -42.10 -31.32 7.30
C PRO A 171 -41.31 -30.66 6.16
N GLY A 172 -40.17 -31.25 5.81
CA GLY A 172 -39.26 -30.72 4.77
C GLY A 172 -38.16 -29.80 5.30
N GLY A 173 -38.02 -29.70 6.62
CA GLY A 173 -36.96 -29.02 7.33
C GLY A 173 -35.58 -29.70 7.32
N HIS A 174 -34.61 -29.07 7.98
CA HIS A 174 -33.23 -29.56 8.10
C HIS A 174 -32.97 -30.32 9.41
N GLY A 175 -33.79 -30.11 10.45
CA GLY A 175 -33.59 -30.76 11.74
C GLY A 175 -34.76 -30.64 12.71
N GLY A 176 -34.43 -30.30 13.95
CA GLY A 176 -35.38 -30.10 15.04
C GLY A 176 -36.35 -28.96 14.73
N MET A 177 -35.94 -27.72 15.04
CA MET A 177 -36.68 -26.51 14.69
C MET A 177 -35.87 -25.73 13.68
N ASP A 178 -36.42 -25.39 12.52
CA ASP A 178 -35.71 -24.52 11.58
C ASP A 178 -36.31 -23.11 11.56
N LEU A 179 -35.55 -22.15 11.07
CA LEU A 179 -36.03 -20.81 10.73
C LEU A 179 -36.64 -20.78 9.33
N TYR A 180 -37.80 -20.12 9.26
CA TYR A 180 -38.53 -19.81 8.04
C TYR A 180 -38.82 -18.32 7.97
N MET A 181 -38.82 -17.76 6.77
CA MET A 181 -39.20 -16.37 6.51
C MET A 181 -40.45 -16.28 5.63
N THR A 182 -41.32 -15.32 5.93
CA THR A 182 -42.41 -14.89 5.05
C THR A 182 -42.39 -13.37 4.89
N THR A 183 -42.96 -12.88 3.78
CA THR A 183 -43.06 -11.45 3.48
C THR A 183 -44.53 -11.04 3.35
N LEU A 184 -44.90 -9.94 3.97
CA LEU A 184 -46.21 -9.32 3.88
C LEU A 184 -46.28 -8.44 2.63
N ARG A 185 -47.21 -8.75 1.72
CA ARG A 185 -47.52 -7.94 0.53
C ARG A 185 -49.02 -7.80 0.41
N ASP A 186 -49.50 -6.57 0.22
CA ASP A 186 -50.93 -6.25 0.11
C ASP A 186 -51.80 -6.85 1.23
N GLY A 187 -51.27 -6.83 2.46
CA GLY A 187 -51.94 -7.37 3.65
C GLY A 187 -51.98 -8.91 3.74
N LYS A 188 -51.25 -9.63 2.87
CA LYS A 188 -51.16 -11.09 2.88
C LYS A 188 -49.71 -11.55 3.00
N TRP A 189 -49.49 -12.54 3.88
CA TRP A 189 -48.19 -13.18 4.02
C TRP A 189 -47.93 -14.14 2.85
N SER A 190 -46.72 -14.14 2.31
CA SER A 190 -46.27 -15.11 1.31
C SER A 190 -46.08 -16.49 1.92
N GLN A 191 -45.96 -17.53 1.09
CA GLN A 191 -45.59 -18.85 1.60
C GLN A 191 -44.25 -18.78 2.35
N PRO A 192 -44.10 -19.44 3.51
CA PRO A 192 -42.84 -19.47 4.25
C PRO A 192 -41.73 -20.17 3.46
N VAL A 193 -40.55 -19.58 3.47
CA VAL A 193 -39.33 -20.08 2.83
C VAL A 193 -38.35 -20.48 3.92
N ASN A 194 -37.82 -21.71 3.87
CA ASN A 194 -36.77 -22.17 4.78
C ASN A 194 -35.48 -21.37 4.52
N LEU A 195 -34.76 -20.96 5.57
CA LEU A 195 -33.54 -20.13 5.44
C LEU A 195 -32.31 -20.89 4.90
N GLY A 196 -32.44 -22.19 4.64
CA GLY A 196 -31.41 -23.01 4.02
C GLY A 196 -30.37 -23.57 5.01
N PRO A 197 -29.46 -24.43 4.52
CA PRO A 197 -28.56 -25.21 5.35
C PRO A 197 -27.38 -24.43 5.95
N GLU A 198 -27.16 -23.17 5.53
CA GLU A 198 -26.18 -22.29 6.19
C GLU A 198 -26.68 -21.79 7.55
N ILE A 199 -28.01 -21.75 7.74
CA ILE A 199 -28.66 -21.30 8.97
C ILE A 199 -29.24 -22.49 9.73
N ASN A 200 -29.96 -23.35 9.02
CA ASN A 200 -30.73 -24.44 9.61
C ASN A 200 -29.92 -25.74 9.63
N THR A 201 -29.88 -26.38 10.80
CA THR A 201 -29.03 -27.54 11.10
C THR A 201 -29.89 -28.73 11.50
N PRO A 202 -29.30 -29.92 11.76
CA PRO A 202 -30.03 -31.01 12.42
C PRO A 202 -30.57 -30.67 13.83
N GLY A 203 -30.04 -29.61 14.46
CA GLY A 203 -30.42 -29.11 15.78
C GLY A 203 -31.68 -28.22 15.76
N ASN A 204 -31.74 -27.29 16.71
CA ASN A 204 -32.81 -26.33 16.90
C ASN A 204 -32.29 -24.91 16.64
N GLU A 205 -32.85 -24.26 15.63
CA GLU A 205 -32.74 -22.82 15.41
C GLU A 205 -34.00 -22.10 15.90
N ILE A 206 -33.85 -21.38 17.01
CA ILE A 206 -34.96 -20.78 17.74
C ILE A 206 -34.71 -19.33 18.15
N PHE A 207 -35.77 -18.65 18.59
CA PHE A 207 -35.74 -17.26 19.05
C PHE A 207 -35.07 -16.29 18.04
N PRO A 208 -35.52 -16.25 16.78
CA PRO A 208 -35.00 -15.28 15.84
C PRO A 208 -35.28 -13.85 16.33
N PHE A 209 -34.45 -12.92 15.90
CA PHE A 209 -34.62 -11.48 16.05
C PHE A 209 -34.06 -10.80 14.81
N LEU A 210 -34.84 -9.91 14.20
CA LEU A 210 -34.40 -9.07 13.09
C LEU A 210 -34.18 -7.66 13.61
N ASP A 211 -32.96 -7.14 13.48
CA ASP A 211 -32.67 -5.77 13.83
C ASP A 211 -33.07 -4.78 12.71
N GLN A 212 -32.75 -3.51 12.92
CA GLN A 212 -33.09 -2.41 12.01
C GLN A 212 -32.22 -2.38 10.75
N ASP A 213 -31.04 -3.01 10.78
CA ASP A 213 -30.09 -3.10 9.68
C ASP A 213 -30.31 -4.39 8.85
N GLY A 214 -31.27 -5.23 9.25
CA GLY A 214 -31.60 -6.50 8.58
C GLY A 214 -30.70 -7.66 9.00
N ASN A 215 -29.95 -7.53 10.09
CA ASN A 215 -29.24 -8.64 10.71
C ASN A 215 -30.24 -9.57 11.39
N LEU A 216 -30.06 -10.86 11.18
CA LEU A 216 -30.78 -11.92 11.86
C LEU A 216 -29.91 -12.44 13.00
N PHE A 217 -30.42 -12.35 14.21
CA PHE A 217 -29.88 -13.05 15.37
C PHE A 217 -30.79 -14.22 15.71
N PHE A 218 -30.23 -15.34 16.14
CA PHE A 218 -30.99 -16.53 16.53
C PHE A 218 -30.16 -17.43 17.43
N SER A 219 -30.83 -18.31 18.16
CA SER A 219 -30.16 -19.33 18.97
C SER A 219 -30.08 -20.66 18.24
N SER A 220 -28.92 -21.31 18.25
CA SER A 220 -28.72 -22.64 17.68
C SER A 220 -27.91 -23.55 18.60
N ASP A 221 -28.30 -24.82 18.67
CA ASP A 221 -27.58 -25.92 19.33
C ASP A 221 -26.91 -26.89 18.34
N GLY A 222 -26.93 -26.56 17.02
CA GLY A 222 -26.46 -27.45 15.96
C GLY A 222 -25.41 -26.85 15.02
N LEU A 223 -25.03 -25.58 15.18
CA LEU A 223 -23.98 -24.93 14.40
C LEU A 223 -22.58 -25.23 14.95
N ASP A 224 -21.64 -25.54 14.04
CA ASP A 224 -20.25 -25.81 14.39
C ASP A 224 -19.56 -24.56 14.98
N GLY A 225 -18.86 -24.74 16.11
CA GLY A 225 -18.18 -23.64 16.81
C GLY A 225 -19.01 -22.98 17.91
N GLY A 226 -20.12 -23.60 18.32
CA GLY A 226 -20.83 -23.28 19.56
C GLY A 226 -19.96 -23.41 20.81
N MET A 227 -20.36 -22.72 21.87
CA MET A 227 -19.70 -22.70 23.18
C MET A 227 -20.45 -23.54 24.23
N GLY A 228 -21.75 -23.80 24.02
CA GLY A 228 -22.63 -24.40 25.01
C GLY A 228 -23.81 -25.14 24.41
N GLY A 229 -24.98 -25.05 25.05
CA GLY A 229 -26.23 -25.62 24.56
C GLY A 229 -26.74 -24.81 23.36
N LEU A 230 -27.75 -23.97 23.58
CA LEU A 230 -28.13 -22.95 22.62
C LEU A 230 -27.12 -21.79 22.68
N ASP A 231 -26.57 -21.41 21.53
CA ASP A 231 -25.73 -20.22 21.39
C ASP A 231 -26.37 -19.19 20.49
N ILE A 232 -26.13 -17.90 20.74
CA ILE A 232 -26.61 -16.81 19.88
C ILE A 232 -25.66 -16.63 18.69
N TRP A 233 -26.22 -16.68 17.49
CA TRP A 233 -25.55 -16.49 16.21
C TRP A 233 -26.11 -15.28 15.48
N ALA A 234 -25.28 -14.65 14.65
CA ALA A 234 -25.68 -13.59 13.75
C ALA A 234 -25.51 -14.01 12.29
N ALA A 235 -26.46 -13.64 11.46
CA ALA A 235 -26.50 -13.87 10.02
C ALA A 235 -27.04 -12.63 9.29
N ARG A 236 -26.79 -12.55 7.98
CA ARG A 236 -27.35 -11.49 7.13
C ARG A 236 -27.78 -12.06 5.79
N GLU A 237 -28.83 -11.47 5.22
CA GLU A 237 -29.29 -11.77 3.87
C GLU A 237 -28.27 -11.21 2.86
N SER A 238 -27.51 -12.08 2.20
CA SER A 238 -26.48 -11.70 1.20
C SER A 238 -27.09 -11.40 -0.17
N SER A 239 -28.20 -12.07 -0.49
CA SER A 239 -29.09 -11.74 -1.62
C SER A 239 -30.51 -12.21 -1.29
N PRO A 240 -31.57 -11.77 -2.00
CA PRO A 240 -32.94 -12.12 -1.66
C PRO A 240 -33.16 -13.63 -1.48
N GLY A 241 -33.44 -14.07 -0.25
CA GLY A 241 -33.64 -15.46 0.16
C GLY A 241 -32.36 -16.26 0.42
N GLN A 242 -31.17 -15.68 0.26
CA GLN A 242 -29.89 -16.29 0.61
C GLN A 242 -29.33 -15.64 1.87
N TRP A 243 -29.07 -16.47 2.87
CA TRP A 243 -28.56 -16.05 4.18
C TRP A 243 -27.15 -16.55 4.34
N THR A 244 -26.30 -15.69 4.88
CA THR A 244 -24.91 -16.01 5.20
C THR A 244 -24.70 -15.86 6.70
N LEU A 245 -24.19 -16.91 7.32
CA LEU A 245 -23.79 -16.91 8.72
C LEU A 245 -22.58 -15.99 8.91
N LEU A 246 -22.66 -15.01 9.81
CA LEU A 246 -21.59 -14.05 10.06
C LEU A 246 -20.67 -14.53 11.19
N THR A 247 -21.24 -14.85 12.35
CA THR A 247 -20.45 -15.20 13.54
C THR A 247 -21.31 -15.82 14.65
N ASN A 248 -20.68 -16.62 15.49
CA ASN A 248 -21.11 -16.86 16.87
C ASN A 248 -20.89 -15.57 17.67
N MET A 249 -21.83 -15.15 18.54
CA MET A 249 -21.70 -13.88 19.26
C MET A 249 -20.63 -13.89 20.37
N GLY A 250 -20.13 -15.07 20.74
CA GLY A 250 -18.99 -15.25 21.64
C GLY A 250 -19.20 -14.70 23.04
N ALA A 251 -18.21 -14.90 23.93
CA ALA A 251 -18.24 -14.27 25.24
C ALA A 251 -18.16 -12.73 25.13
N PRO A 252 -18.93 -11.97 25.95
CA PRO A 252 -19.73 -12.44 27.09
C PRO A 252 -21.21 -12.67 26.77
N ILE A 253 -21.62 -12.56 25.50
CA ILE A 253 -23.01 -12.80 25.07
C ILE A 253 -23.33 -14.29 25.14
N ASN A 254 -22.46 -15.13 24.58
CA ASN A 254 -22.52 -16.58 24.71
C ASN A 254 -21.61 -17.08 25.85
N SER A 255 -21.98 -18.24 26.36
CA SER A 255 -21.41 -18.92 27.51
C SER A 255 -21.38 -20.43 27.26
N VAL A 256 -21.07 -21.22 28.29
CA VAL A 256 -21.18 -22.69 28.19
C VAL A 256 -22.60 -23.22 28.41
N ALA A 257 -23.54 -22.31 28.69
CA ALA A 257 -24.93 -22.60 29.02
C ALA A 257 -25.83 -22.41 27.80
N ASP A 258 -27.14 -22.34 27.99
CA ASP A 258 -28.08 -21.87 26.96
C ASP A 258 -28.13 -20.35 26.96
N ASP A 259 -27.98 -19.75 25.78
CA ASP A 259 -28.00 -18.33 25.50
C ASP A 259 -29.02 -18.05 24.38
N LEU A 260 -30.05 -17.28 24.73
CA LEU A 260 -31.24 -17.19 23.90
C LEU A 260 -31.98 -15.87 23.88
N SER A 261 -32.83 -15.70 22.87
CA SER A 261 -33.73 -14.55 22.73
C SER A 261 -33.02 -13.20 22.75
N PHE A 262 -32.04 -13.07 21.85
CA PHE A 262 -31.28 -11.84 21.68
C PHE A 262 -32.17 -10.70 21.18
N TYR A 263 -31.90 -9.50 21.68
CA TYR A 263 -32.43 -8.25 21.21
C TYR A 263 -31.28 -7.25 21.12
N SER A 264 -31.25 -6.47 20.05
CA SER A 264 -30.36 -5.32 19.89
C SER A 264 -31.15 -4.04 19.68
N ALA A 265 -30.73 -2.98 20.38
CA ALA A 265 -31.10 -1.63 20.04
C ALA A 265 -30.51 -1.24 18.66
N PRO A 266 -31.11 -0.24 17.99
CA PRO A 266 -30.56 0.28 16.73
C PRO A 266 -29.09 0.66 16.86
N GLY A 267 -28.26 0.21 15.90
CA GLY A 267 -26.83 0.50 15.84
C GLY A 267 -25.95 -0.39 16.73
N GLY A 268 -26.50 -1.40 17.41
CA GLY A 268 -25.70 -2.44 18.06
C GLY A 268 -24.97 -1.98 19.32
N SER A 269 -25.44 -0.94 20.01
CA SER A 269 -24.77 -0.40 21.20
C SER A 269 -25.20 -1.05 22.51
N GLU A 270 -26.44 -1.54 22.59
CA GLU A 270 -26.96 -2.19 23.79
C GLU A 270 -28.12 -3.11 23.42
N GLY A 271 -28.53 -3.96 24.36
CA GLY A 271 -29.70 -4.79 24.19
C GLY A 271 -29.87 -5.80 25.30
N PHE A 272 -30.56 -6.89 25.00
CA PHE A 272 -30.87 -7.92 25.98
C PHE A 272 -30.70 -9.31 25.39
N PHE A 273 -30.52 -10.30 26.25
CA PHE A 273 -30.69 -11.71 25.92
C PHE A 273 -31.06 -12.44 27.21
N ALA A 274 -31.38 -13.73 27.11
CA ALA A 274 -31.67 -14.60 28.24
C ALA A 274 -30.65 -15.74 28.32
N SER A 275 -30.34 -16.20 29.53
CA SER A 275 -29.38 -17.29 29.71
C SER A 275 -29.58 -18.02 31.03
N ASN A 276 -29.26 -19.31 31.06
CA ASN A 276 -29.17 -20.11 32.27
C ASN A 276 -27.73 -20.27 32.80
N ARG A 277 -26.84 -19.33 32.43
CA ARG A 277 -25.45 -19.28 32.90
C ARG A 277 -25.34 -19.20 34.43
N GLU A 278 -24.23 -19.72 34.94
CA GLU A 278 -23.88 -19.63 36.35
C GLU A 278 -23.80 -18.17 36.83
N GLY A 279 -24.24 -17.92 38.07
CA GLY A 279 -24.29 -16.57 38.65
C GLY A 279 -25.60 -15.82 38.39
N GLY A 280 -26.54 -16.42 37.64
CA GLY A 280 -27.93 -16.00 37.58
C GLY A 280 -28.71 -16.22 38.89
N LEU A 281 -29.86 -15.57 38.98
CA LEU A 281 -30.87 -15.67 40.03
C LEU A 281 -31.81 -16.87 39.84
N GLY A 282 -32.14 -17.22 38.59
CA GLY A 282 -33.15 -18.21 38.26
C GLY A 282 -32.72 -19.28 37.27
N MET A 283 -33.71 -19.82 36.56
CA MET A 283 -33.49 -20.83 35.52
C MET A 283 -32.94 -20.15 34.27
N ASP A 284 -33.77 -19.39 33.55
CA ASP A 284 -33.33 -18.49 32.49
C ASP A 284 -33.48 -17.07 33.05
N ASP A 285 -32.42 -16.28 32.96
CA ASP A 285 -32.41 -14.89 33.41
C ASP A 285 -32.22 -13.94 32.24
N ILE A 286 -32.86 -12.77 32.30
CA ILE A 286 -32.58 -11.69 31.36
C ILE A 286 -31.31 -10.95 31.76
N TYR A 287 -30.43 -10.79 30.80
CA TYR A 287 -29.22 -9.99 30.88
C TYR A 287 -29.35 -8.79 29.96
N HIS A 288 -28.84 -7.65 30.42
CA HIS A 288 -28.60 -6.45 29.61
C HIS A 288 -27.15 -6.48 29.15
N TRP A 289 -26.93 -6.18 27.87
CA TRP A 289 -25.60 -6.03 27.31
C TRP A 289 -25.41 -4.62 26.78
N GLU A 290 -24.18 -4.12 26.88
CA GLU A 290 -23.74 -2.84 26.32
C GLU A 290 -22.42 -3.07 25.59
N ALA A 291 -22.31 -2.62 24.35
CA ALA A 291 -21.05 -2.53 23.63
C ALA A 291 -20.48 -1.11 23.80
N GLU A 292 -19.20 -1.02 24.11
CA GLU A 292 -18.47 0.26 24.14
C GLU A 292 -18.54 0.92 22.76
N GLY A 293 -19.35 1.97 22.67
CA GLY A 293 -19.64 2.69 21.44
C GLY A 293 -18.68 3.86 21.24
N GLU A 294 -17.60 3.62 20.52
CA GLU A 294 -17.10 4.54 19.49
C GLU A 294 -16.38 3.68 18.44
N PRO A 295 -16.57 3.89 17.12
CA PRO A 295 -15.64 3.37 16.14
C PRO A 295 -14.26 3.93 16.50
N LEU A 296 -13.31 3.04 16.77
CA LEU A 296 -11.94 3.46 17.03
C LEU A 296 -11.43 4.18 15.77
N GLU A 297 -10.82 5.35 15.93
CA GLU A 297 -10.19 6.06 14.81
C GLU A 297 -8.69 5.80 14.84
N ALA A 298 -8.14 5.34 13.72
CA ALA A 298 -6.71 5.25 13.50
C ALA A 298 -6.23 6.46 12.73
N VAL A 299 -5.08 7.02 13.14
CA VAL A 299 -4.35 8.05 12.39
C VAL A 299 -3.06 7.42 11.88
N VAL A 300 -2.88 7.39 10.56
CA VAL A 300 -1.64 6.90 9.93
C VAL A 300 -0.91 8.08 9.33
N VAL A 301 0.38 8.20 9.67
CA VAL A 301 1.25 9.29 9.19
C VAL A 301 2.36 8.70 8.32
N ILE A 302 2.47 9.19 7.09
CA ILE A 302 3.50 8.78 6.14
C ILE A 302 4.58 9.86 6.08
N TYR A 303 5.84 9.46 6.15
CA TYR A 303 6.97 10.38 6.12
C TYR A 303 8.16 9.82 5.35
N ASP A 304 9.02 10.70 4.88
CA ASP A 304 10.27 10.39 4.21
C ASP A 304 11.30 9.86 5.22
N GLU A 305 11.80 8.64 5.02
CA GLU A 305 12.67 7.94 5.96
C GLU A 305 13.97 8.71 6.27
N ASP A 306 14.55 9.36 5.26
CA ASP A 306 15.86 10.01 5.36
C ASP A 306 15.76 11.42 5.96
N THR A 307 14.73 12.18 5.59
CA THR A 307 14.59 13.60 5.99
C THR A 307 13.64 13.82 7.16
N GLY A 308 12.74 12.87 7.43
CA GLY A 308 11.65 13.02 8.40
C GLY A 308 10.49 13.89 7.91
N GLU A 309 10.52 14.38 6.67
CA GLU A 309 9.47 15.22 6.09
C GLU A 309 8.16 14.43 5.94
N LEU A 310 7.04 15.05 6.31
CA LEU A 310 5.71 14.44 6.19
C LEU A 310 5.25 14.49 4.73
N LEU A 311 4.73 13.38 4.21
CA LEU A 311 4.45 13.23 2.78
C LEU A 311 2.95 13.41 2.50
N GLU A 312 2.57 14.53 1.89
CA GLU A 312 1.21 14.78 1.38
C GLU A 312 0.91 13.95 0.11
N LYS A 313 -0.38 13.68 -0.13
CA LYS A 313 -0.95 13.02 -1.31
C LYS A 313 -0.33 11.66 -1.62
N VAL A 314 0.06 10.91 -0.58
CA VAL A 314 0.46 9.50 -0.71
C VAL A 314 -0.81 8.66 -0.81
N PRO A 315 -1.05 7.94 -1.92
CA PRO A 315 -2.04 6.86 -1.95
C PRO A 315 -1.75 5.81 -0.87
N VAL A 316 -2.76 5.51 -0.05
CA VAL A 316 -2.67 4.46 0.96
C VAL A 316 -3.88 3.55 0.85
N GLU A 317 -3.65 2.26 0.67
CA GLU A 317 -4.68 1.23 0.74
C GLU A 317 -4.71 0.59 2.12
N VAL A 318 -5.89 0.45 2.69
CA VAL A 318 -6.12 -0.23 3.98
C VAL A 318 -7.07 -1.39 3.74
N THR A 319 -6.65 -2.59 4.10
CA THR A 319 -7.43 -3.82 3.92
C THR A 319 -7.59 -4.53 5.26
N PRO A 320 -8.81 -4.75 5.77
CA PRO A 320 -9.01 -5.63 6.92
C PRO A 320 -8.62 -7.05 6.54
N VAL A 321 -7.71 -7.65 7.31
CA VAL A 321 -7.22 -9.02 7.10
C VAL A 321 -8.01 -9.98 7.98
N LYS A 322 -8.30 -9.58 9.21
CA LYS A 322 -9.03 -10.39 10.19
C LYS A 322 -9.78 -9.51 11.15
N ILE A 323 -11.04 -9.86 11.44
CA ILE A 323 -11.86 -9.20 12.47
C ILE A 323 -12.27 -10.28 13.46
N ASN A 324 -11.80 -10.18 14.71
CA ASN A 324 -12.13 -11.17 15.75
C ASN A 324 -13.36 -10.76 16.58
N SER A 325 -13.78 -9.49 16.53
CA SER A 325 -14.93 -8.99 17.28
C SER A 325 -16.25 -9.37 16.60
N PRO A 326 -17.15 -10.14 17.25
CA PRO A 326 -18.46 -10.46 16.71
C PRO A 326 -19.31 -9.22 16.43
N MET A 327 -19.32 -8.26 17.35
CA MET A 327 -20.02 -6.97 17.16
C MET A 327 -19.43 -6.19 15.98
N GLY A 328 -18.11 -6.30 15.76
CA GLY A 328 -17.43 -5.73 14.61
C GLY A 328 -17.81 -6.39 13.28
N LEU A 329 -18.00 -7.71 13.26
CA LEU A 329 -18.47 -8.43 12.08
C LEU A 329 -19.93 -8.11 11.73
N VAL A 330 -20.77 -7.89 12.74
CA VAL A 330 -22.19 -7.59 12.54
C VAL A 330 -22.44 -6.12 12.23
N TYR A 331 -21.90 -5.19 13.02
CA TYR A 331 -22.19 -3.76 12.90
C TYR A 331 -21.05 -2.95 12.25
N GLY A 332 -19.94 -3.59 11.88
CA GLY A 332 -18.88 -2.96 11.09
C GLY A 332 -19.42 -2.50 9.75
N LYS A 333 -19.40 -1.18 9.52
CA LYS A 333 -19.77 -0.58 8.22
C LYS A 333 -18.82 -1.05 7.11
N ASP A 334 -19.26 -1.01 5.85
CA ASP A 334 -18.46 -1.41 4.69
C ASP A 334 -17.06 -0.75 4.62
N ALA A 335 -16.93 0.46 5.18
CA ALA A 335 -15.65 1.19 5.26
C ALA A 335 -14.58 0.53 6.16
N VAL A 336 -14.95 -0.42 7.02
CA VAL A 336 -14.04 -1.09 7.97
C VAL A 336 -13.92 -2.59 7.77
N THR A 337 -14.82 -3.18 6.98
CA THR A 337 -14.87 -4.60 6.66
C THR A 337 -14.44 -4.89 5.22
N GLN A 338 -14.15 -3.86 4.42
CA GLN A 338 -13.67 -3.96 3.04
C GLN A 338 -12.42 -3.12 2.82
N LYS A 339 -11.69 -3.41 1.73
CA LYS A 339 -10.54 -2.61 1.28
C LYS A 339 -10.98 -1.17 0.99
N GLN A 340 -10.24 -0.21 1.53
CA GLN A 340 -10.42 1.22 1.32
C GLN A 340 -9.13 1.85 0.78
N THR A 341 -9.26 2.96 0.05
CA THR A 341 -8.13 3.74 -0.46
C THR A 341 -8.26 5.19 0.00
N PHE A 342 -7.16 5.73 0.51
CA PHE A 342 -7.04 7.08 1.05
C PHE A 342 -5.90 7.82 0.36
N GLN A 343 -5.84 9.14 0.61
CA GLN A 343 -4.67 9.96 0.35
C GLN A 343 -4.30 10.73 1.61
N THR A 344 -3.01 10.88 1.87
CA THR A 344 -2.54 11.70 2.99
C THR A 344 -2.82 13.19 2.76
N ASP A 345 -3.17 13.88 3.85
CA ASP A 345 -3.40 15.31 3.92
C ASP A 345 -2.08 16.12 3.97
N PRO A 346 -2.11 17.47 4.00
CA PRO A 346 -0.91 18.31 4.02
C PRO A 346 0.06 18.10 5.19
N VAL A 347 -0.34 17.39 6.23
CA VAL A 347 0.54 16.98 7.34
C VAL A 347 0.94 15.51 7.23
N GLY A 348 0.79 14.91 6.04
CA GLY A 348 1.15 13.53 5.76
C GLY A 348 0.28 12.50 6.48
N ALA A 349 -0.88 12.91 7.01
CA ALA A 349 -1.74 12.05 7.80
C ALA A 349 -2.99 11.61 7.03
N LEU A 350 -3.54 10.47 7.41
CA LEU A 350 -4.87 10.03 7.01
C LEU A 350 -5.59 9.43 8.22
N LYS A 351 -6.91 9.49 8.20
CA LYS A 351 -7.78 9.01 9.27
C LYS A 351 -8.79 8.01 8.73
N TYR A 352 -9.00 6.92 9.46
CA TYR A 352 -10.02 5.94 9.13
C TYR A 352 -10.51 5.21 10.38
N GLY A 353 -11.74 4.72 10.34
CA GLY A 353 -12.28 3.89 11.40
C GLY A 353 -11.60 2.51 11.41
N VAL A 354 -11.48 1.92 12.59
CA VAL A 354 -11.01 0.54 12.80
C VAL A 354 -11.92 -0.19 13.78
N VAL A 355 -11.98 -1.50 13.63
CA VAL A 355 -12.78 -2.40 14.46
C VAL A 355 -11.91 -2.92 15.58
N LYS A 356 -12.42 -2.92 16.83
CA LYS A 356 -11.69 -3.49 17.97
C LYS A 356 -11.30 -4.95 17.70
N ASP A 357 -10.08 -5.31 18.10
CA ASP A 357 -9.54 -6.68 17.91
C ASP A 357 -9.56 -7.14 16.44
N ALA A 358 -9.07 -6.26 15.54
CA ALA A 358 -8.87 -6.56 14.13
C ALA A 358 -7.42 -6.34 13.68
N GLU A 359 -7.05 -6.98 12.58
CA GLU A 359 -5.78 -6.87 11.87
C GLU A 359 -6.01 -6.23 10.50
N TYR A 360 -5.12 -5.32 10.10
CA TYR A 360 -5.17 -4.57 8.86
C TYR A 360 -3.84 -4.67 8.10
N ALA A 361 -3.93 -4.85 6.79
CA ALA A 361 -2.83 -4.66 5.86
C ALA A 361 -2.90 -3.23 5.31
N ILE A 362 -1.82 -2.47 5.45
CA ILE A 362 -1.68 -1.10 4.97
C ILE A 362 -0.59 -1.08 3.91
N HIS A 363 -0.94 -0.64 2.71
CA HIS A 363 -0.03 -0.47 1.59
C HIS A 363 0.07 1.01 1.24
N ALA A 364 1.26 1.59 1.32
CA ALA A 364 1.52 2.97 0.93
C ALA A 364 2.50 3.02 -0.25
N GLU A 365 2.13 3.75 -1.30
CA GLU A 365 2.96 3.92 -2.49
C GLU A 365 3.02 5.39 -2.91
N LYS A 366 4.19 5.83 -3.38
CA LYS A 366 4.38 7.18 -3.94
C LYS A 366 5.49 7.13 -4.98
N GLU A 367 5.32 7.84 -6.09
CA GLU A 367 6.36 7.97 -7.12
C GLU A 367 7.65 8.53 -6.51
N GLY A 368 8.79 7.93 -6.83
CA GLY A 368 10.09 8.27 -6.23
C GLY A 368 10.38 7.58 -4.88
N TYR A 369 9.50 6.67 -4.44
CA TYR A 369 9.66 5.93 -3.20
C TYR A 369 9.44 4.43 -3.41
N ILE A 370 10.11 3.62 -2.60
CA ILE A 370 9.85 2.17 -2.49
C ILE A 370 8.54 2.00 -1.72
N PRO A 371 7.54 1.26 -2.24
CA PRO A 371 6.30 1.00 -1.53
C PRO A 371 6.51 0.34 -0.17
N ALA A 372 5.63 0.63 0.79
CA ALA A 372 5.68 0.07 2.13
C ALA A 372 4.39 -0.69 2.47
N ASP A 373 4.54 -1.96 2.82
CA ASP A 373 3.47 -2.82 3.34
C ASP A 373 3.61 -3.01 4.85
N ARG A 374 2.50 -2.93 5.59
CA ARG A 374 2.45 -3.16 7.04
C ARG A 374 1.24 -4.02 7.39
N LEU A 375 1.47 -5.09 8.16
CA LEU A 375 0.41 -5.83 8.83
C LEU A 375 0.37 -5.36 10.29
N VAL A 376 -0.76 -4.80 10.71
CA VAL A 376 -0.89 -4.11 12.00
C VAL A 376 -2.19 -4.46 12.69
N THR A 377 -2.16 -4.50 14.01
CA THR A 377 -3.35 -4.67 14.83
C THR A 377 -4.02 -3.33 15.13
N THR A 378 -5.30 -3.37 15.45
CA THR A 378 -6.06 -2.22 15.94
C THR A 378 -5.39 -1.58 17.16
N LEU A 379 -4.86 -2.41 18.06
CA LEU A 379 -4.15 -1.92 19.24
C LEU A 379 -2.94 -1.08 18.86
N GLU A 380 -2.11 -1.55 17.92
CA GLU A 380 -0.94 -0.80 17.44
C GLU A 380 -1.33 0.51 16.75
N LEU A 381 -2.43 0.49 15.99
CA LEU A 381 -2.94 1.67 15.29
C LEU A 381 -3.45 2.76 16.23
N THR A 382 -3.96 2.40 17.41
CA THR A 382 -4.62 3.36 18.31
C THR A 382 -3.83 3.68 19.57
N LYS A 383 -2.76 2.92 19.89
CA LYS A 383 -2.05 3.01 21.18
C LYS A 383 -1.47 4.39 21.47
N ASP A 384 -0.81 4.98 20.48
CA ASP A 384 0.00 6.21 20.66
C ASP A 384 -0.61 7.43 19.93
N GLY A 385 -1.88 7.33 19.51
CA GLY A 385 -2.60 8.39 18.80
C GLY A 385 -2.27 8.49 17.30
N GLU A 386 -1.06 8.11 16.88
CA GLU A 386 -0.68 7.97 15.48
C GLU A 386 0.21 6.74 15.23
N TYR A 387 0.07 6.14 14.06
CA TYR A 387 0.93 5.07 13.56
C TYR A 387 1.75 5.58 12.36
N ARG A 388 3.08 5.55 12.49
CA ARG A 388 3.98 6.19 11.52
C ARG A 388 4.60 5.16 10.57
N ILE A 389 4.51 5.40 9.26
CA ILE A 389 5.09 4.53 8.22
C ILE A 389 6.17 5.33 7.45
N PRO A 390 7.44 4.92 7.52
CA PRO A 390 8.49 5.50 6.70
C PRO A 390 8.40 5.01 5.25
N LEU A 391 8.50 5.93 4.28
CA LEU A 391 8.78 5.63 2.88
C LEU A 391 10.22 5.98 2.54
N LYS A 392 10.90 5.02 1.92
CA LYS A 392 12.30 5.17 1.51
C LYS A 392 12.38 5.62 0.07
N ARG A 393 13.23 6.61 -0.24
CA ARG A 393 13.43 7.05 -1.63
C ARG A 393 14.00 5.92 -2.50
N ASP A 394 13.47 5.77 -3.70
CA ASP A 394 13.95 4.79 -4.67
C ASP A 394 15.33 5.19 -5.22
N LYS A 395 15.59 6.50 -5.35
CA LYS A 395 16.85 7.11 -5.80
C LYS A 395 17.51 7.96 -4.72
N ILE A 396 18.83 8.08 -4.76
CA ILE A 396 19.59 9.05 -3.94
C ILE A 396 20.15 10.11 -4.89
N LEU A 397 19.38 11.18 -5.13
CA LEU A 397 19.76 12.20 -6.11
C LEU A 397 20.80 13.18 -5.56
N PHE A 398 21.84 13.48 -6.34
CA PHE A 398 22.89 14.45 -6.01
C PHE A 398 23.21 15.32 -7.23
N ASN A 399 23.33 16.63 -7.01
CA ASN A 399 23.75 17.58 -8.04
C ASN A 399 25.28 17.58 -8.14
N LEU A 400 25.81 16.90 -9.16
CA LEU A 400 27.23 16.82 -9.44
C LEU A 400 27.66 18.01 -10.32
N ASP A 401 28.56 18.83 -9.78
CA ASP A 401 29.29 19.86 -10.52
C ASP A 401 30.59 19.30 -11.07
N GLY A 402 30.96 19.64 -12.30
CA GLY A 402 32.22 19.21 -12.92
C GLY A 402 32.92 20.34 -13.67
N LEU A 403 34.13 20.08 -14.14
CA LEU A 403 34.95 21.03 -14.89
C LEU A 403 35.72 20.34 -16.01
N VAL A 404 35.83 21.01 -17.15
CA VAL A 404 36.64 20.60 -18.30
C VAL A 404 37.75 21.61 -18.52
N VAL A 405 39.00 21.15 -18.46
CA VAL A 405 40.19 22.00 -18.57
C VAL A 405 41.20 21.44 -19.56
N ASN A 406 42.06 22.32 -20.05
CA ASN A 406 43.24 21.93 -20.82
C ASN A 406 44.26 21.23 -19.90
N LYS A 407 44.66 20.01 -20.25
CA LYS A 407 45.63 19.20 -19.47
C LYS A 407 46.95 19.92 -19.21
N LYS A 408 47.41 20.76 -20.15
CA LYS A 408 48.70 21.45 -20.11
C LYS A 408 48.63 22.79 -19.36
N THR A 409 47.60 23.59 -19.60
CA THR A 409 47.51 24.96 -19.08
C THR A 409 46.61 25.11 -17.87
N ASN A 410 45.78 24.10 -17.56
CA ASN A 410 44.65 24.18 -16.60
C ASN A 410 43.60 25.24 -16.92
N ALA A 411 43.67 25.88 -18.10
CA ALA A 411 42.65 26.83 -18.52
C ALA A 411 41.33 26.09 -18.82
N PRO A 412 40.16 26.66 -18.47
CA PRO A 412 38.88 26.07 -18.83
C PRO A 412 38.69 25.89 -20.34
N ILE A 413 38.01 24.82 -20.73
CA ILE A 413 37.66 24.56 -22.13
C ILE A 413 36.15 24.81 -22.29
N PRO A 414 35.75 25.98 -22.81
CA PRO A 414 34.35 26.28 -23.02
C PRO A 414 33.74 25.42 -24.12
N MET A 415 32.45 25.13 -23.99
CA MET A 415 31.68 24.38 -24.97
C MET A 415 32.31 23.03 -25.33
N ALA A 416 32.93 22.34 -24.38
CA ALA A 416 33.35 20.96 -24.54
C ALA A 416 32.12 20.04 -24.60
N ASP A 417 32.14 19.07 -25.51
CA ASP A 417 31.10 18.06 -25.61
C ASP A 417 31.32 17.02 -24.52
N ILE A 418 30.30 16.80 -23.69
CA ILE A 418 30.33 15.89 -22.56
C ILE A 418 29.28 14.80 -22.76
N VAL A 419 29.61 13.57 -22.43
CA VAL A 419 28.64 12.47 -22.36
C VAL A 419 28.76 11.81 -21.00
N ILE A 420 27.65 11.84 -20.26
CA ILE A 420 27.52 11.12 -18.99
C ILE A 420 26.85 9.79 -19.27
N ILE A 421 27.53 8.71 -18.92
CA ILE A 421 27.08 7.34 -19.15
C ILE A 421 26.77 6.75 -17.79
N ASP A 422 25.50 6.47 -17.54
CA ASP A 422 25.08 5.66 -16.39
C ASP A 422 25.43 4.20 -16.72
N ARG A 423 26.41 3.64 -16.01
CA ARG A 423 26.86 2.26 -16.22
C ARG A 423 25.92 1.23 -15.62
N THR A 424 25.03 1.64 -14.72
CA THR A 424 24.03 0.77 -14.10
C THR A 424 22.82 0.56 -15.02
N THR A 425 22.35 1.62 -15.67
CA THR A 425 21.19 1.57 -16.58
C THR A 425 21.56 1.49 -18.06
N GLY A 426 22.76 1.96 -18.43
CA GLY A 426 23.22 2.12 -19.81
C GLY A 426 22.78 3.43 -20.47
N GLU A 427 22.08 4.31 -19.75
CA GLU A 427 21.63 5.61 -20.26
C GLU A 427 22.81 6.53 -20.58
N ARG A 428 22.67 7.34 -21.62
CA ARG A 428 23.71 8.28 -22.08
C ARG A 428 23.10 9.67 -22.21
N VAL A 429 23.59 10.60 -21.41
CA VAL A 429 23.13 12.00 -21.37
C VAL A 429 24.21 12.87 -22.00
N PRO A 430 24.04 13.31 -23.27
CA PRO A 430 24.94 14.27 -23.88
C PRO A 430 24.66 15.67 -23.34
N MET A 431 25.72 16.45 -23.11
CA MET A 431 25.65 17.84 -22.69
C MET A 431 26.86 18.63 -23.17
N VAL A 432 26.84 19.95 -22.97
CA VAL A 432 27.92 20.84 -23.38
C VAL A 432 28.34 21.70 -22.20
N ALA A 433 29.65 21.82 -21.97
CA ALA A 433 30.20 22.67 -20.93
C ALA A 433 29.86 24.15 -21.19
N ASP A 434 29.69 24.93 -20.13
CA ASP A 434 29.44 26.37 -20.24
C ASP A 434 30.68 27.18 -20.68
N GLY A 435 30.56 28.52 -20.64
CA GLY A 435 31.65 29.44 -21.01
C GLY A 435 32.89 29.36 -20.10
N GLU A 436 32.77 28.76 -18.92
CA GLU A 436 33.84 28.55 -17.95
C GLU A 436 34.23 27.06 -17.88
N GLY A 437 33.88 26.27 -18.90
CA GLY A 437 34.15 24.83 -18.98
C GLY A 437 33.46 24.01 -17.89
N SER A 438 32.48 24.57 -17.17
CA SER A 438 31.77 23.89 -16.10
C SER A 438 30.52 23.17 -16.63
N PHE A 439 30.10 22.13 -15.91
CA PHE A 439 28.84 21.45 -16.17
C PHE A 439 28.20 21.02 -14.85
N ARG A 440 26.87 20.85 -14.85
CA ARG A 440 26.09 20.37 -13.71
C ARG A 440 25.09 19.33 -14.19
N VAL A 441 25.02 18.21 -13.49
CA VAL A 441 24.06 17.14 -13.74
C VAL A 441 23.51 16.60 -12.42
N GLU A 442 22.27 16.15 -12.42
CA GLU A 442 21.71 15.38 -11.30
C GLU A 442 21.96 13.89 -11.54
N ILE A 443 22.55 13.21 -10.56
CA ILE A 443 22.88 11.77 -10.63
C ILE A 443 22.20 11.02 -9.48
N ASP A 444 21.80 9.77 -9.71
CA ASP A 444 21.45 8.83 -8.63
C ASP A 444 22.72 8.15 -8.10
N CYS A 445 23.04 8.38 -6.83
CA CYS A 445 24.22 7.87 -6.14
C CYS A 445 24.22 6.37 -5.90
N LYS A 446 23.10 5.68 -6.19
CA LYS A 446 23.06 4.22 -6.24
C LYS A 446 23.67 3.65 -7.52
N HIS A 447 23.95 4.49 -8.52
CA HIS A 447 24.50 4.07 -9.81
C HIS A 447 25.98 4.43 -9.93
N ASP A 448 26.66 3.73 -10.84
CA ASP A 448 28.03 4.03 -11.26
C ASP A 448 28.00 4.79 -12.59
N TYR A 449 28.87 5.77 -12.77
CA TYR A 449 28.91 6.63 -13.96
C TYR A 449 30.28 6.63 -14.63
N GLN A 450 30.28 6.91 -15.92
CA GLN A 450 31.45 7.31 -16.68
C GLN A 450 31.16 8.65 -17.36
N ILE A 451 32.03 9.63 -17.14
CA ILE A 451 31.95 10.95 -17.76
C ILE A 451 33.04 11.03 -18.81
N VAL A 452 32.67 11.29 -20.05
CA VAL A 452 33.59 11.49 -21.18
C VAL A 452 33.48 12.93 -21.64
N ALA A 453 34.62 13.61 -21.84
CA ALA A 453 34.65 14.95 -22.40
C ALA A 453 35.57 15.01 -23.63
N SER A 454 35.12 15.74 -24.65
CA SER A 454 35.80 15.89 -25.93
C SER A 454 35.68 17.33 -26.44
N LYS A 455 36.65 17.77 -27.25
CA LYS A 455 36.62 19.06 -27.93
C LYS A 455 37.49 19.02 -29.17
N ALA A 456 37.01 19.58 -30.28
CA ALA A 456 37.82 19.73 -31.48
C ALA A 456 39.16 20.43 -31.17
N GLY A 457 40.28 19.82 -31.59
CA GLY A 457 41.63 20.29 -31.28
C GLY A 457 42.23 19.69 -29.99
N PHE A 458 41.49 18.83 -29.29
CA PHE A 458 41.92 18.11 -28.12
C PHE A 458 41.63 16.61 -28.25
N GLY A 459 42.40 15.79 -27.55
CA GLY A 459 42.02 14.40 -27.26
C GLY A 459 40.98 14.36 -26.15
N ASP A 460 40.31 13.22 -26.02
CA ASP A 460 39.26 13.01 -25.03
C ASP A 460 39.86 12.70 -23.66
N ASP A 461 39.10 12.96 -22.60
CA ASP A 461 39.40 12.48 -21.25
C ASP A 461 38.17 11.79 -20.65
N THR A 462 38.39 10.93 -19.67
CA THR A 462 37.33 10.11 -19.09
C THR A 462 37.55 9.92 -17.59
N ILE A 463 36.47 10.08 -16.82
CA ILE A 463 36.44 9.83 -15.37
C ILE A 463 35.35 8.82 -15.07
N ASP A 464 35.67 7.81 -14.27
CA ASP A 464 34.69 6.88 -13.71
C ASP A 464 34.35 7.30 -12.27
N LEU A 465 33.05 7.31 -11.94
CA LEU A 465 32.51 7.60 -10.62
C LEU A 465 31.79 6.35 -10.12
N THR A 466 32.29 5.76 -9.05
CA THR A 466 31.76 4.50 -8.50
C THR A 466 31.60 4.57 -6.99
N GLY A 467 30.64 3.83 -6.43
CA GLY A 467 30.50 3.71 -4.98
C GLY A 467 30.03 4.99 -4.28
N LEU A 468 29.16 5.76 -4.93
CA LEU A 468 28.82 7.15 -4.55
C LEU A 468 27.87 7.27 -3.35
N VAL A 469 27.21 6.19 -2.92
CA VAL A 469 26.14 6.24 -1.89
C VAL A 469 26.59 6.98 -0.61
N ALA A 470 27.73 6.59 -0.04
CA ALA A 470 28.21 7.17 1.22
C ALA A 470 28.63 8.63 1.06
N ASP A 471 29.28 8.97 -0.05
CA ASP A 471 29.78 10.32 -0.32
C ASP A 471 28.64 11.29 -0.60
N CYS A 472 27.60 10.87 -1.32
CA CYS A 472 26.41 11.68 -1.53
C CYS A 472 25.66 11.96 -0.23
N GLN A 473 25.48 10.94 0.61
CA GLN A 473 24.84 11.11 1.92
C GLN A 473 25.65 12.04 2.83
N ALA A 474 26.97 12.03 2.71
CA ALA A 474 27.85 12.95 3.43
C ALA A 474 28.00 14.34 2.77
N GLY A 475 27.47 14.54 1.56
CA GLY A 475 27.69 15.75 0.76
C GLY A 475 29.15 15.97 0.34
N LYS A 476 29.92 14.88 0.17
CA LYS A 476 31.37 14.89 -0.06
C LYS A 476 31.81 14.33 -1.40
N VAL A 477 30.91 14.25 -2.38
CA VAL A 477 31.27 13.84 -3.75
C VAL A 477 32.30 14.83 -4.30
N GLU A 478 33.48 14.35 -4.64
CA GLU A 478 34.54 15.18 -5.21
C GLU A 478 34.13 15.70 -6.60
N ARG A 479 34.48 16.96 -6.87
CA ARG A 479 34.21 17.60 -8.17
C ARG A 479 35.09 16.95 -9.27
N PRO A 480 34.54 16.23 -10.27
CA PRO A 480 35.33 15.69 -11.38
C PRO A 480 35.93 16.82 -12.24
N ILE A 481 37.21 16.67 -12.58
CA ILE A 481 37.96 17.59 -13.44
C ILE A 481 38.52 16.80 -14.63
N LEU A 482 37.86 16.92 -15.79
CA LEU A 482 38.31 16.30 -17.05
C LEU A 482 39.39 17.18 -17.70
N ARG A 483 40.53 16.58 -18.03
CA ARG A 483 41.78 17.22 -18.45
C ARG A 483 42.13 16.80 -19.87
N LEU A 484 41.59 17.54 -20.84
CA LEU A 484 41.74 17.20 -22.25
C LEU A 484 43.14 17.57 -22.75
N PRO A 485 43.91 16.61 -23.30
CA PRO A 485 45.22 16.91 -23.88
C PRO A 485 45.06 17.64 -25.22
N PRO A 486 45.80 18.74 -25.49
CA PRO A 486 45.76 19.39 -26.81
C PRO A 486 46.33 18.46 -27.90
N ILE A 487 45.70 18.46 -29.08
CA ILE A 487 46.24 17.77 -30.26
C ILE A 487 47.25 18.68 -30.94
N ILE A 488 48.49 18.21 -31.09
CA ILE A 488 49.56 18.98 -31.72
C ILE A 488 49.62 18.59 -33.20
N ARG A 489 49.52 19.58 -34.09
CA ARG A 489 49.64 19.38 -35.55
C ARG A 489 50.88 20.08 -36.07
N ILE A 490 51.85 19.29 -36.55
CA ILE A 490 53.05 19.79 -37.22
C ILE A 490 52.86 19.55 -38.72
N ALA A 491 52.84 20.63 -39.49
CA ALA A 491 52.83 20.59 -40.95
C ALA A 491 54.15 21.17 -41.46
N VAL A 492 54.90 20.40 -42.23
CA VAL A 492 56.19 20.84 -42.76
C VAL A 492 56.17 20.87 -44.28
N GLU A 493 56.67 21.98 -44.84
CA GLU A 493 56.71 22.23 -46.28
C GLU A 493 58.14 22.03 -46.81
N ASP A 494 58.25 21.46 -48.01
CA ASP A 494 59.55 21.28 -48.67
C ASP A 494 60.13 22.62 -49.12
N VAL A 495 61.46 22.73 -49.05
CA VAL A 495 62.19 23.94 -49.45
C VAL A 495 62.82 23.74 -50.82
N TYR A 496 62.38 24.52 -51.81
CA TYR A 496 62.84 24.41 -53.21
C TYR A 496 63.94 25.41 -53.59
N PHE A 497 64.85 24.99 -54.49
CA PHE A 497 66.01 25.76 -54.92
C PHE A 497 66.07 26.00 -56.43
N ASP A 498 66.68 27.11 -56.83
CA ASP A 498 67.04 27.39 -58.23
C ASP A 498 68.05 26.36 -58.75
N PHE A 499 68.06 26.21 -60.07
CA PHE A 499 69.12 25.45 -60.75
C PHE A 499 70.50 25.96 -60.33
N ASP A 500 71.39 25.02 -59.98
CA ASP A 500 72.76 25.26 -59.57
C ASP A 500 72.98 26.19 -58.34
N LYS A 501 71.92 26.51 -57.57
CA LYS A 501 72.04 27.35 -56.37
C LYS A 501 71.74 26.59 -55.08
N ALA A 502 72.40 27.05 -54.02
CA ALA A 502 72.10 26.72 -52.63
C ALA A 502 71.53 27.93 -51.84
N THR A 503 71.29 29.05 -52.50
CA THR A 503 70.69 30.24 -51.88
C THR A 503 69.22 29.99 -51.59
N LEU A 504 68.80 30.23 -50.35
CA LEU A 504 67.40 30.14 -49.94
C LEU A 504 66.55 31.21 -50.64
N ARG A 505 65.47 30.77 -51.29
CA ARG A 505 64.44 31.65 -51.85
C ARG A 505 63.57 32.24 -50.72
N PRO A 506 62.87 33.38 -50.96
CA PRO A 506 61.93 33.94 -49.98
C PRO A 506 60.87 32.94 -49.50
N GLU A 507 60.33 32.11 -50.40
CA GLU A 507 59.32 31.09 -50.08
C GLU A 507 59.91 29.99 -49.19
N GLY A 508 61.16 29.60 -49.48
CA GLY A 508 61.90 28.64 -48.65
C GLY A 508 62.14 29.14 -47.23
N LYS A 509 62.36 30.45 -47.05
CA LYS A 509 62.45 31.05 -45.71
C LYS A 509 61.12 30.99 -44.97
N GLN A 510 60.00 31.30 -45.63
CA GLN A 510 58.67 31.20 -45.03
C GLN A 510 58.33 29.77 -44.56
N ALA A 511 58.69 28.76 -45.35
CA ALA A 511 58.54 27.37 -44.95
C ALA A 511 59.38 27.05 -43.69
N LEU A 512 60.63 27.51 -43.64
CA LEU A 512 61.51 27.32 -42.48
C LEU A 512 61.07 28.15 -41.25
N ASP A 513 60.42 29.30 -41.41
CA ASP A 513 59.89 30.10 -40.29
C ASP A 513 58.77 29.35 -39.54
N LYS A 514 57.94 28.59 -40.26
CA LYS A 514 56.96 27.68 -39.65
C LYS A 514 57.65 26.59 -38.83
N VAL A 515 58.72 26.01 -39.37
CA VAL A 515 59.53 25.00 -38.68
C VAL A 515 60.18 25.56 -37.42
N VAL A 516 60.74 26.77 -37.50
CA VAL A 516 61.31 27.49 -36.34
C VAL A 516 60.24 27.72 -35.27
N THR A 517 59.01 28.08 -35.67
CA THR A 517 57.90 28.28 -34.73
C THR A 517 57.62 27.00 -33.94
N TYR A 518 57.50 25.84 -34.61
CA TYR A 518 57.31 24.55 -33.95
C TYR A 518 58.49 24.16 -33.05
N LEU A 519 59.73 24.38 -33.50
CA LEU A 519 60.93 24.06 -32.70
C LEU A 519 60.99 24.92 -31.42
N ASN A 520 60.55 26.17 -31.48
CA ASN A 520 60.49 27.05 -30.30
C ASN A 520 59.35 26.67 -29.35
N GLU A 521 58.18 26.33 -29.89
CA GLU A 521 57.00 25.95 -29.11
C GLU A 521 57.17 24.58 -28.42
N TYR A 522 57.92 23.67 -29.05
CA TYR A 522 58.11 22.29 -28.60
C TYR A 522 59.59 21.96 -28.41
N PRO A 523 60.16 22.19 -27.21
CA PRO A 523 61.60 21.98 -26.95
C PRO A 523 62.10 20.54 -27.16
N SER A 524 61.20 19.54 -27.14
CA SER A 524 61.52 18.13 -27.38
C SER A 524 61.54 17.72 -28.86
N LEU A 525 61.15 18.63 -29.77
CA LEU A 525 61.12 18.37 -31.21
C LEU A 525 62.54 18.39 -31.79
N GLU A 526 62.95 17.33 -32.47
CA GLU A 526 64.20 17.24 -33.24
C GLU A 526 63.87 16.95 -34.70
N ILE A 527 64.63 17.55 -35.62
CA ILE A 527 64.39 17.43 -37.06
C ILE A 527 65.67 17.09 -37.85
N LEU A 528 65.48 16.43 -38.99
CA LEU A 528 66.49 16.12 -39.99
C LEU A 528 66.15 16.80 -41.32
N LEU A 529 67.09 17.58 -41.85
CA LEU A 529 67.00 18.23 -43.16
C LEU A 529 67.70 17.38 -44.22
N THR A 530 66.94 16.81 -45.17
CA THR A 530 67.51 16.01 -46.25
C THR A 530 67.46 16.76 -47.57
N ALA A 531 68.60 16.91 -48.23
CA ALA A 531 68.73 17.77 -49.41
C ALA A 531 69.02 16.98 -50.68
N HIS A 532 68.40 17.40 -51.78
CA HIS A 532 68.46 16.72 -53.07
C HIS A 532 68.78 17.70 -54.20
N THR A 533 69.29 17.15 -55.31
CA THR A 533 69.50 17.87 -56.57
C THR A 533 68.73 17.20 -57.70
N ASP A 534 68.59 17.91 -58.82
CA ASP A 534 68.22 17.23 -60.07
C ASP A 534 69.42 16.45 -60.63
N SER A 535 69.17 15.65 -61.68
CA SER A 535 70.17 14.78 -62.33
C SER A 535 71.19 15.49 -63.21
N ARG A 536 71.12 16.82 -63.33
CA ARG A 536 72.01 17.56 -64.23
C ARG A 536 73.29 17.92 -63.48
N GLY A 537 74.40 17.30 -63.89
CA GLY A 537 75.72 17.53 -63.29
C GLY A 537 76.47 16.22 -63.09
N THR A 538 77.61 16.27 -62.40
CA THR A 538 78.27 15.04 -61.95
C THR A 538 77.76 14.66 -60.56
N LYS A 539 77.67 13.36 -60.27
CA LYS A 539 77.33 12.82 -58.94
C LYS A 539 78.07 13.52 -57.79
N GLN A 540 79.38 13.72 -57.94
CA GLN A 540 80.22 14.37 -56.94
C GLN A 540 79.84 15.85 -56.75
N TYR A 541 79.56 16.56 -57.85
CA TYR A 541 79.12 17.94 -57.80
C TYR A 541 77.75 18.08 -57.11
N ASN A 542 76.79 17.25 -57.52
CA ASN A 542 75.44 17.23 -56.99
C ASN A 542 75.40 16.88 -55.50
N MET A 543 76.24 15.95 -55.05
CA MET A 543 76.44 15.69 -53.62
C MET A 543 76.92 16.93 -52.86
N GLY A 544 77.92 17.64 -53.40
CA GLY A 544 78.40 18.90 -52.82
C GLY A 544 77.33 19.99 -52.80
N LEU A 545 76.51 20.09 -53.84
CA LEU A 545 75.43 21.07 -53.95
C LEU A 545 74.29 20.77 -52.96
N SER A 546 73.85 19.52 -52.82
CA SER A 546 72.87 19.13 -51.80
C SER A 546 73.36 19.42 -50.39
N ASN A 547 74.64 19.16 -50.07
CA ASN A 547 75.19 19.46 -48.75
C ASN A 547 75.11 20.97 -48.44
N ARG A 548 75.43 21.82 -49.43
CA ARG A 548 75.31 23.28 -49.27
C ARG A 548 73.86 23.74 -49.09
N ARG A 549 72.89 23.09 -49.75
CA ARG A 549 71.45 23.37 -49.60
C ARG A 549 70.96 23.02 -48.19
N ALA A 550 71.25 21.80 -47.73
CA ALA A 550 70.88 21.36 -46.38
C ALA A 550 71.50 22.29 -45.33
N LYS A 551 72.79 22.61 -45.47
CA LYS A 551 73.49 23.53 -44.59
C LYS A 551 72.88 24.93 -44.62
N SER A 552 72.46 25.44 -45.78
CA SER A 552 71.83 26.76 -45.89
C SER A 552 70.47 26.81 -45.17
N CYS A 553 69.67 25.74 -45.23
CA CYS A 553 68.45 25.59 -44.42
C CYS A 553 68.78 25.53 -42.92
N MET A 554 69.78 24.73 -42.53
CA MET A 554 70.21 24.59 -41.13
C MET A 554 70.73 25.91 -40.55
N ASP A 555 71.64 26.59 -41.26
CA ASP A 555 72.21 27.88 -40.87
C ASP A 555 71.11 28.93 -40.70
N TYR A 556 70.08 28.91 -41.56
CA TYR A 556 68.92 29.78 -41.42
C TYR A 556 68.13 29.50 -40.13
N ILE A 557 67.76 28.25 -39.87
CA ILE A 557 67.03 27.86 -38.65
C ILE A 557 67.83 28.24 -37.38
N ILE A 558 69.14 27.99 -37.37
CA ILE A 558 70.03 28.38 -36.26
C ILE A 558 70.09 29.90 -36.11
N SER A 559 70.14 30.66 -37.22
CA SER A 559 70.14 32.12 -37.17
C SER A 559 68.88 32.72 -36.54
N GLN A 560 67.77 31.95 -36.52
CA GLN A 560 66.52 32.32 -35.85
C GLN A 560 66.49 31.94 -34.36
N GLY A 561 67.58 31.41 -33.80
CA GLY A 561 67.74 31.14 -32.37
C GLY A 561 67.46 29.71 -31.92
N VAL A 562 67.31 28.77 -32.86
CA VAL A 562 67.12 27.34 -32.52
C VAL A 562 68.45 26.68 -32.17
N ASP A 563 68.44 25.86 -31.11
CA ASP A 563 69.60 25.06 -30.66
C ASP A 563 70.03 24.05 -31.75
N ALA A 564 71.29 24.14 -32.17
CA ALA A 564 71.87 23.30 -33.21
C ALA A 564 71.87 21.80 -32.85
N SER A 565 71.84 21.43 -31.57
CA SER A 565 71.79 20.02 -31.13
C SER A 565 70.49 19.31 -31.52
N ARG A 566 69.45 20.06 -31.88
CA ARG A 566 68.12 19.54 -32.28
C ARG A 566 67.95 19.40 -33.79
N LEU A 567 69.01 19.72 -34.54
CA LEU A 567 69.01 19.79 -35.99
C LEU A 567 70.08 18.84 -36.53
N ASP A 568 69.68 17.94 -37.42
CA ASP A 568 70.60 17.15 -38.24
C ASP A 568 70.38 17.45 -39.72
N TRP A 569 71.36 17.18 -40.57
CA TRP A 569 71.21 17.36 -42.01
C TRP A 569 72.05 16.40 -42.84
N LYS A 570 71.55 16.09 -44.04
CA LYS A 570 72.22 15.20 -44.98
C LYS A 570 71.93 15.54 -46.42
N GLY A 571 72.97 15.71 -47.24
CA GLY A 571 72.82 15.78 -48.69
C GLY A 571 72.85 14.39 -49.32
N TYR A 572 72.00 14.19 -50.33
CA TYR A 572 71.90 12.95 -51.09
C TYR A 572 72.31 13.12 -52.56
N GLY A 573 72.65 14.33 -53.00
CA GLY A 573 72.85 14.68 -54.40
C GLY A 573 71.63 14.29 -55.23
N GLU A 574 71.88 13.62 -56.36
CA GLU A 574 70.83 13.13 -57.26
C GLU A 574 70.41 11.68 -56.98
N SER A 575 70.84 11.07 -55.87
CA SER A 575 70.60 9.64 -55.60
C SER A 575 69.15 9.30 -55.20
N GLN A 576 68.35 10.31 -54.88
CA GLN A 576 66.95 10.16 -54.45
C GLN A 576 66.05 11.17 -55.18
N LEU A 577 65.80 10.88 -56.46
CA LEU A 577 64.87 11.62 -57.30
C LEU A 577 63.43 11.24 -56.95
N VAL A 578 62.52 12.21 -56.99
CA VAL A 578 61.06 12.01 -56.77
C VAL A 578 60.30 11.73 -58.06
N ASN A 579 60.98 11.73 -59.20
CA ASN A 579 60.42 11.46 -60.51
C ASN A 579 61.44 10.75 -61.42
N GLU A 580 61.03 10.45 -62.64
CA GLU A 580 61.79 9.65 -63.62
C GLU A 580 62.99 10.36 -64.25
N CYS A 581 63.30 11.60 -63.85
CA CYS A 581 64.30 12.46 -64.49
C CYS A 581 65.75 12.09 -64.13
N ALA A 582 66.16 10.86 -64.42
CA ALA A 582 67.52 10.37 -64.23
C ALA A 582 68.49 10.83 -65.36
N ASP A 583 69.78 10.52 -65.20
CA ASP A 583 70.83 10.86 -66.16
C ASP A 583 70.46 10.40 -67.59
N GLY A 584 70.44 11.34 -68.53
CA GLY A 584 70.13 11.06 -69.94
C GLY A 584 68.64 10.96 -70.28
N VAL A 585 67.73 11.09 -69.31
CA VAL A 585 66.27 11.16 -69.54
C VAL A 585 65.85 12.60 -69.81
N PRO A 586 65.25 12.93 -70.99
CA PRO A 586 64.73 14.27 -71.25
C PRO A 586 63.56 14.61 -70.33
N CYS A 587 63.69 15.68 -69.56
CA CYS A 587 62.66 16.14 -68.62
C CYS A 587 62.38 17.64 -68.76
N SER A 588 61.18 18.06 -68.31
CA SER A 588 60.83 19.47 -68.23
C SER A 588 61.49 20.14 -67.03
N GLU A 589 61.56 21.47 -67.04
CA GLU A 589 62.18 22.22 -65.94
C GLU A 589 61.37 22.09 -64.64
N GLU A 590 60.06 21.95 -64.73
CA GLU A 590 59.17 21.73 -63.57
C GLU A 590 59.50 20.40 -62.89
N LYS A 591 59.75 19.34 -63.67
CA LYS A 591 60.15 18.04 -63.11
C LYS A 591 61.55 18.09 -62.49
N HIS A 592 62.48 18.81 -63.09
CA HIS A 592 63.77 19.05 -62.44
C HIS A 592 63.63 19.89 -61.16
N GLN A 593 62.72 20.86 -61.13
CA GLN A 593 62.46 21.69 -59.95
C GLN A 593 61.98 20.88 -58.75
N GLN A 594 61.13 19.88 -58.97
CA GLN A 594 60.68 18.97 -57.91
C GLN A 594 61.86 18.27 -57.22
N ASN A 595 62.90 17.89 -57.97
CA ASN A 595 64.07 17.22 -57.38
C ASN A 595 65.00 18.18 -56.61
N ARG A 596 64.96 19.49 -56.90
CA ARG A 596 65.79 20.51 -56.23
C ARG A 596 65.13 20.96 -54.92
N ARG A 597 65.06 20.06 -53.96
CA ARG A 597 64.32 20.25 -52.71
C ARG A 597 65.17 19.94 -51.48
N VAL A 598 64.72 20.43 -50.34
CA VAL A 598 65.09 19.96 -49.00
C VAL A 598 63.80 19.54 -48.31
N GLU A 599 63.76 18.28 -47.88
CA GLU A 599 62.68 17.73 -47.07
C GLU A 599 63.04 17.90 -45.60
N VAL A 600 62.04 18.15 -44.76
CA VAL A 600 62.20 18.29 -43.31
C VAL A 600 61.48 17.12 -42.66
N ILE A 601 62.24 16.32 -41.91
CA ILE A 601 61.74 15.09 -41.29
C ILE A 601 61.80 15.26 -39.78
N VAL A 602 60.70 14.99 -39.09
CA VAL A 602 60.70 14.93 -37.61
C VAL A 602 61.36 13.64 -37.16
N THR A 603 62.48 13.72 -36.44
CA THR A 603 63.23 12.55 -35.98
C THR A 603 62.87 12.13 -34.56
N LYS A 604 62.40 13.08 -33.75
CA LYS A 604 61.96 12.82 -32.38
C LYS A 604 60.99 13.88 -31.92
N PHE A 605 59.94 13.46 -31.21
CA PHE A 605 59.03 14.38 -30.55
C PHE A 605 58.36 13.69 -29.36
N ASN A 606 58.64 14.17 -28.14
CA ASN A 606 58.19 13.54 -26.89
C ASN A 606 56.92 14.23 -26.34
N GLU A 607 55.86 14.30 -27.13
CA GLU A 607 54.55 14.81 -26.70
C GLU A 607 53.46 13.76 -26.99
N GLU A 608 52.43 13.73 -26.16
CA GLU A 608 51.25 12.89 -26.38
C GLU A 608 50.33 13.52 -27.45
N ASN A 609 49.59 12.71 -28.22
CA ASN A 609 48.58 13.16 -29.19
C ASN A 609 49.09 14.07 -30.33
N VAL A 610 50.24 13.72 -30.90
CA VAL A 610 50.83 14.39 -32.06
C VAL A 610 50.30 13.81 -33.37
N ILE A 611 49.89 14.67 -34.29
CA ILE A 611 49.63 14.32 -35.69
C ILE A 611 50.66 15.06 -36.56
N ILE A 612 51.59 14.31 -37.15
CA ILE A 612 52.55 14.81 -38.13
C ILE A 612 51.93 14.62 -39.53
N LYS A 613 51.86 15.68 -40.33
CA LYS A 613 51.48 15.59 -41.74
C LYS A 613 52.70 15.84 -42.60
N ASP A 614 53.27 14.76 -43.11
CA ASP A 614 54.30 14.83 -44.14
C ASP A 614 53.61 14.94 -45.52
N ASN A 615 54.23 15.65 -46.48
CA ASN A 615 53.68 15.84 -47.83
C ASN A 615 53.84 14.62 -48.75
N HIS A 616 53.94 13.41 -48.20
CA HIS A 616 54.18 12.16 -48.94
C HIS A 616 53.08 11.12 -48.73
#